data_AF-A0A7C1X183-F1
#
_entry.id   AF-A0A7C1X183-F1
#
_cell.length_a   1.000
_cell.length_b   1.000
_cell.length_c   1.000
_cell.angle_alpha   90.00
_cell.angle_beta   90.00
_cell.angle_gamma   90.00
#
_symmetry.space_group_name_H-M   'P 1'
#
loop_
_entity.id
_entity.type
_entity.pdbx_description
1 polymer ?
#
loop_
_entity_poly.entity_id
_entity_poly.type
_entity_poly.pdbx_seq_one_letter_code
_entity_poly.pdbx_strand_id
1 'polypeptide(L)'
;MEFGTFLLMLALSYGFGVLWYDLLPGRLPERVWRVAAYPFLGIWIAEQLPTFGPSFGGLHLVHAAIGSLVAVIVDWVINQARRPAVVQQFEARTA
;
A
#
# COMPACT_ATOMS: atom_id res chain seq x y z
N MET A 1 -17.75 2.29 -10.68
CA MET A 1 -17.86 2.01 -9.23
C MET A 1 -18.83 3.02 -8.64
N GLU A 2 -19.76 2.57 -7.80
CA GLU A 2 -20.71 3.45 -7.10
C GLU A 2 -20.00 4.25 -5.99
N PHE A 3 -20.55 5.41 -5.60
CA PHE A 3 -19.94 6.26 -4.57
C PHE A 3 -19.82 5.55 -3.22
N GLY A 4 -20.82 4.77 -2.82
CA GLY A 4 -20.78 3.95 -1.60
C GLY A 4 -19.66 2.91 -1.63
N THR A 5 -19.52 2.19 -2.75
CA THR A 5 -18.43 1.22 -2.96
C THR A 5 -17.06 1.89 -2.92
N PHE A 6 -16.93 3.09 -3.48
CA PHE A 6 -15.69 3.85 -3.41
C PHE A 6 -15.32 4.22 -1.96
N LEU A 7 -16.28 4.71 -1.16
CA LEU A 7 -16.05 5.02 0.25
C LEU A 7 -15.70 3.76 1.06
N LEU A 8 -16.37 2.65 0.78
CA LEU A 8 -16.04 1.35 1.37
C LEU A 8 -14.62 0.92 1.00
N MET A 9 -14.24 1.05 -0.26
CA MET A 9 -12.89 0.73 -0.73
C MET A 9 -11.86 1.60 -0.03
N LEU A 10 -12.14 2.89 0.16
CA LEU A 10 -11.27 3.81 0.87
C LEU A 10 -11.10 3.39 2.35
N ALA A 11 -12.20 3.08 3.04
CA ALA A 11 -12.16 2.62 4.43
C ALA A 11 -11.38 1.29 4.58
N LEU A 12 -11.65 0.31 3.70
CA LEU A 12 -10.93 -0.96 3.67
C LEU A 12 -9.45 -0.76 3.35
N SER A 13 -9.13 0.11 2.40
CA SER A 13 -7.74 0.40 2.04
C SER A 13 -6.94 0.97 3.21
N TYR A 14 -7.55 1.84 4.02
CA TYR A 14 -6.93 2.35 5.24
C TYR A 14 -6.75 1.23 6.29
N GLY A 15 -7.79 0.44 6.56
CA GLY A 15 -7.72 -0.65 7.54
C GLY A 15 -6.68 -1.71 7.16
N PHE A 16 -6.67 -2.17 5.91
CA PHE A 16 -5.66 -3.08 5.39
C PHE A 16 -4.27 -2.44 5.35
N GLY A 17 -4.19 -1.15 5.02
CA GLY A 17 -2.94 -0.40 5.09
C GLY A 17 -2.32 -0.45 6.47
N VAL A 18 -3.08 -0.07 7.50
CA VAL A 18 -2.64 -0.15 8.90
C VAL A 18 -2.19 -1.58 9.23
N LEU A 19 -3.01 -2.59 8.90
CA LEU A 19 -2.70 -4.00 9.17
C LEU A 19 -1.38 -4.44 8.50
N TRP A 20 -1.23 -4.22 7.19
CA TRP A 20 -0.09 -4.75 6.44
C TRP A 20 1.21 -3.98 6.69
N TYR A 21 1.14 -2.65 6.81
CA TYR A 21 2.32 -1.84 7.15
C TYR A 21 2.81 -2.11 8.58
N ASP A 22 1.92 -2.48 9.50
CA ASP A 22 2.32 -2.90 10.84
C ASP A 22 2.98 -4.29 10.83
N LEU A 23 2.53 -5.22 9.98
CA LEU A 23 3.06 -6.59 9.91
C LEU A 23 4.38 -6.75 9.13
N LEU A 24 4.46 -6.25 7.89
CA LEU A 24 5.52 -6.61 6.93
C LEU A 24 6.78 -5.71 7.02
N PRO A 25 6.64 -4.37 7.14
CA PRO A 25 7.73 -3.48 7.53
C PRO A 25 7.97 -3.36 9.04
N GLY A 26 6.99 -3.73 9.87
CA GLY A 26 7.01 -3.47 11.32
C GLY A 26 6.87 -2.00 11.70
N ARG A 27 6.46 -1.13 10.74
CA ARG A 27 6.47 0.33 10.88
C ARG A 27 5.45 0.97 9.96
N LEU A 28 4.67 1.90 10.48
CA LEU A 28 3.80 2.74 9.68
C LEU A 28 4.62 3.73 8.82
N PRO A 29 4.17 4.04 7.60
CA PRO A 29 4.76 5.09 6.77
C PRO A 29 4.75 6.45 7.48
N GLU A 30 5.84 7.22 7.35
CA GLU A 30 5.91 8.59 7.87
C GLU A 30 4.82 9.51 7.28
N ARG A 31 4.46 9.27 6.02
CA ARG A 31 3.38 10.00 5.34
C ARG A 31 2.07 9.25 5.53
N VAL A 32 1.21 9.74 6.42
CA VAL A 32 -0.08 9.13 6.81
C VAL A 32 -0.94 8.74 5.60
N TRP A 33 -0.99 9.56 4.55
CA TRP A 33 -1.80 9.27 3.36
C TRP A 33 -1.33 8.02 2.58
N ARG A 34 -0.06 7.62 2.68
CA ARG A 34 0.47 6.42 2.02
C ARG A 34 -0.11 5.13 2.59
N VAL A 35 -0.52 5.17 3.87
CA VAL A 35 -1.18 4.05 4.55
C VAL A 35 -2.37 3.57 3.74
N ALA A 36 -3.19 4.49 3.21
CA ALA A 36 -4.34 4.12 2.39
C ALA A 36 -4.02 4.07 0.89
N ALA A 37 -3.18 4.99 0.37
CA ALA A 37 -3.04 5.19 -1.07
C ALA A 37 -2.49 3.96 -1.82
N TYR A 38 -1.44 3.31 -1.30
CA TYR A 38 -0.89 2.11 -1.94
C TYR A 38 -1.86 0.94 -1.89
N PRO A 39 -2.40 0.56 -0.72
CA PRO A 39 -3.48 -0.42 -0.64
C PRO A 39 -4.63 -0.13 -1.59
N PHE A 40 -5.11 1.12 -1.64
CA PHE A 40 -6.23 1.52 -2.47
C PHE A 40 -5.97 1.25 -3.96
N LEU A 41 -4.79 1.63 -4.46
CA LEU A 41 -4.38 1.34 -5.84
C LEU A 41 -4.29 -0.17 -6.10
N GLY A 42 -3.74 -0.92 -5.13
CA GLY A 42 -3.67 -2.38 -5.21
C GLY A 42 -5.04 -3.04 -5.31
N ILE A 43 -5.98 -2.61 -4.48
CA ILE A 43 -7.37 -3.09 -4.48
C ILE A 43 -8.04 -2.75 -5.82
N TRP A 44 -7.93 -1.50 -6.29
CA TRP A 44 -8.52 -1.07 -7.56
C TRP A 44 -8.03 -1.96 -8.71
N ILE A 45 -6.72 -2.16 -8.83
CA ILE A 45 -6.13 -2.97 -9.90
C ILE A 45 -6.61 -4.42 -9.78
N ALA A 46 -6.63 -4.97 -8.56
CA ALA A 46 -7.10 -6.33 -8.33
C ALA A 46 -8.57 -6.50 -8.76
N GLU A 47 -9.45 -5.54 -8.50
CA GLU A 47 -10.86 -5.59 -8.94
C GLU A 47 -11.05 -5.64 -10.47
N GLN A 48 -10.00 -5.41 -11.27
CA GLN A 48 -10.07 -5.59 -12.74
C GLN A 48 -9.77 -7.03 -13.18
N LEU A 49 -9.28 -7.88 -12.28
CA LEU A 49 -9.00 -9.28 -12.55
C LEU A 49 -10.31 -10.09 -12.56
N PRO A 50 -10.31 -11.29 -13.19
CA PRO A 50 -11.44 -12.20 -13.10
C PRO A 50 -11.88 -12.40 -11.64
N THR A 51 -13.17 -12.20 -11.40
CA THR A 51 -13.76 -12.17 -10.08
C THR A 51 -13.88 -13.58 -9.49
N PHE A 52 -13.51 -13.74 -8.23
CA PHE A 52 -13.68 -14.99 -7.49
C PHE A 52 -13.83 -14.71 -5.98
N GLY A 53 -14.59 -15.55 -5.30
CA GLY A 53 -14.86 -15.42 -3.86
C GLY A 53 -16.01 -14.47 -3.52
N PRO A 54 -16.25 -14.21 -2.22
CA PRO A 54 -17.37 -13.41 -1.75
C PRO A 54 -17.18 -11.92 -2.04
N SER A 55 -18.28 -11.26 -2.38
CA SER A 55 -18.34 -9.81 -2.53
C SER A 55 -19.14 -9.15 -1.39
N PHE A 56 -18.75 -7.93 -1.03
CA PHE A 56 -19.42 -7.11 -0.03
C PHE A 56 -19.45 -5.66 -0.49
N GLY A 57 -20.66 -5.07 -0.56
CA GLY A 57 -20.82 -3.68 -1.00
C GLY A 57 -20.27 -3.38 -2.40
N GLY A 58 -20.18 -4.40 -3.26
CA GLY A 58 -19.62 -4.30 -4.62
C GLY A 58 -18.10 -4.50 -4.74
N LEU A 59 -17.41 -4.92 -3.67
CA LEU A 59 -15.99 -5.27 -3.67
C LEU A 59 -15.78 -6.75 -3.38
N HIS A 60 -14.83 -7.37 -4.06
CA HIS A 60 -14.39 -8.74 -3.81
C HIS A 60 -13.37 -8.75 -2.69
N LEU A 61 -13.72 -9.36 -1.55
CA LEU A 61 -12.90 -9.27 -0.33
C LEU A 61 -11.52 -9.91 -0.51
N VAL A 62 -11.44 -10.95 -1.33
CA VAL A 62 -10.18 -11.65 -1.62
C VAL A 62 -9.26 -10.76 -2.46
N HIS A 63 -9.79 -10.11 -3.51
CA HIS A 63 -9.05 -9.13 -4.30
C HIS A 63 -8.62 -7.94 -3.46
N ALA A 64 -9.48 -7.48 -2.54
CA ALA A 64 -9.14 -6.38 -1.66
C ALA A 64 -7.97 -6.74 -0.72
N ALA A 65 -8.01 -7.92 -0.10
CA ALA A 65 -6.94 -8.38 0.78
C ALA A 65 -5.61 -8.60 0.03
N ILE A 66 -5.65 -9.33 -1.10
CA ILE A 66 -4.44 -9.67 -1.87
C ILE A 66 -3.88 -8.43 -2.58
N GLY A 67 -4.73 -7.64 -3.22
CA GLY A 67 -4.32 -6.42 -3.94
C GLY A 67 -3.66 -5.41 -3.00
N SER A 68 -4.27 -5.18 -1.82
CA SER A 68 -3.67 -4.29 -0.82
C SER A 68 -2.33 -4.81 -0.30
N LEU A 69 -2.23 -6.10 0.00
CA LEU A 69 -1.00 -6.74 0.47
C LEU A 69 0.14 -6.58 -0.56
N VAL A 70 -0.13 -6.91 -1.82
CA VAL A 70 0.86 -6.79 -2.90
C VAL A 70 1.33 -5.35 -3.06
N ALA A 71 0.41 -4.37 -3.01
CA ALA A 71 0.79 -2.97 -3.12
C ALA A 71 1.68 -2.48 -1.97
N VAL A 72 1.42 -2.93 -0.73
CA VAL A 72 2.28 -2.63 0.43
C VAL A 72 3.66 -3.26 0.27
N ILE A 73 3.73 -4.50 -0.21
CA ILE A 73 5.02 -5.16 -0.49
C ILE A 73 5.81 -4.39 -1.54
N VAL A 74 5.17 -4.01 -2.66
CA VAL A 74 5.82 -3.23 -3.72
C VAL A 74 6.31 -1.88 -3.19
N ASP A 75 5.49 -1.16 -2.44
CA ASP A 75 5.88 0.11 -1.81
C ASP A 75 7.09 -0.07 -0.88
N TRP A 76 7.06 -1.10 -0.05
CA TRP A 76 8.15 -1.45 0.84
C TRP A 76 9.44 -1.76 0.08
N VAL A 77 9.39 -2.61 -0.96
CA VAL A 77 10.54 -2.92 -1.82
C VAL A 77 11.11 -1.65 -2.46
N ILE A 78 10.26 -0.77 -2.97
CA ILE A 78 10.69 0.51 -3.57
C ILE A 78 11.37 1.39 -2.52
N ASN A 79 10.81 1.53 -1.32
CA ASN A 79 11.41 2.32 -0.26
C ASN A 79 12.74 1.73 0.23
N GLN A 80 12.85 0.39 0.31
CA GLN A 80 14.10 -0.28 0.67
C GLN A 80 15.18 -0.08 -0.40
N ALA A 81 14.83 -0.26 -1.67
CA ALA A 81 15.76 -0.04 -2.78
C ALA A 81 16.19 1.43 -2.89
N ARG A 82 15.35 2.37 -2.43
CA ARG A 82 15.65 3.81 -2.34
C ARG A 82 16.42 4.22 -1.08
N ARG A 83 16.78 3.29 -0.16
CA ARG A 83 17.77 3.61 0.89
C ARG A 83 19.00 4.18 0.18
N PRO A 84 19.53 5.31 0.67
CA PRO A 84 20.37 6.16 -0.14
C PRO A 84 21.54 5.31 -0.63
N ALA A 85 21.80 5.35 -1.94
CA ALA A 85 23.19 5.39 -2.35
C ALA A 85 23.79 6.49 -1.46
N VAL A 86 24.50 6.07 -0.40
CA VAL A 86 25.19 6.95 0.52
C VAL A 86 26.07 7.76 -0.41
N VAL A 87 25.62 8.97 -0.73
CA VAL A 87 26.50 9.97 -1.29
C VAL A 87 27.49 10.12 -0.17
N GLN A 88 28.67 9.52 -0.33
CA GLN A 88 29.78 9.78 0.55
C GLN A 88 29.97 11.28 0.47
N GLN A 89 29.46 11.99 1.48
CA GLN A 89 29.88 13.34 1.76
C GLN A 89 31.36 13.18 2.10
N PHE A 90 32.19 13.22 1.07
CA PHE A 90 33.60 13.57 1.21
C PHE A 90 33.57 14.97 1.80
N GLU A 91 33.57 15.06 3.13
CA GLU A 91 34.04 16.25 3.81
C GLU A 91 35.43 16.50 3.26
N ALA A 92 35.52 17.47 2.35
CA ALA A 92 36.77 18.09 1.98
C ALA A 92 37.34 18.69 3.27
N ARG A 93 38.18 17.93 3.96
CA ARG A 93 38.97 18.40 5.09
C ARG A 93 40.00 19.39 4.53
N THR A 94 39.60 20.65 4.42
CA THR A 94 40.50 21.80 4.34
C THR A 94 40.55 22.48 5.69
N ALA A 95 41.62 22.19 6.43
CA ALA A 95 42.35 23.14 7.26
C ALA A 95 43.68 22.48 7.68
#